data_AF-S4NKH3-F1
#
_entry.id   AF-S4NKH3-F1
#
_cell.length_a   1.000
_cell.length_b   1.000
_cell.length_c   1.000
_cell.angle_alpha   90.00
_cell.angle_beta   90.00
_cell.angle_gamma   90.00
#
_symmetry.space_group_name_H-M   'P 1'
#
loop_
_entity.id
_entity.type
_entity.pdbx_description
1 polymer ?
#
loop_
_entity_poly.entity_id
_entity_poly.type
_entity_poly.pdbx_seq_one_letter_code
_entity_poly.pdbx_strand_id
1 'polypeptide(L)'
;MKVMHKTNTFIDRRIGEKDNQISSEDRMVARFAAERAKQHNKKSIYNLADDEILTHRGQTLEQIEKFDDPRSSDDEDEEKRFGGLGDDFVSEGHFGGGVLSKSDSRDGAKSHKDLIEQ
;
A
#
# COMPACT_ATOMS: atom_id res chain seq x y z
N MET A 1 18.74 -37.57 -8.37
CA MET A 1 18.86 -38.22 -7.04
C MET A 1 17.60 -37.92 -6.24
N LYS A 2 16.86 -38.95 -5.82
CA LYS A 2 15.67 -38.79 -4.99
C LYS A 2 16.14 -38.56 -3.54
N VAL A 3 15.81 -37.40 -2.97
CA VAL A 3 16.17 -37.09 -1.58
C VAL A 3 15.36 -38.01 -0.67
N MET A 4 16.03 -38.89 0.06
CA MET A 4 15.38 -39.78 1.01
C MET A 4 14.84 -38.99 2.21
N HIS A 5 13.68 -39.40 2.74
CA HIS A 5 12.98 -38.78 3.87
C HIS A 5 12.36 -37.39 3.62
N LYS A 6 12.26 -36.96 2.35
CA LYS A 6 11.58 -35.71 1.99
C LYS A 6 10.08 -35.97 1.76
N THR A 7 9.23 -35.35 2.57
CA THR A 7 7.76 -35.53 2.53
C THR A 7 7.03 -34.36 1.84
N ASN A 8 7.70 -33.24 1.61
CA ASN A 8 7.13 -32.08 0.92
C ASN A 8 7.15 -32.25 -0.59
N THR A 9 5.95 -32.37 -1.17
CA THR A 9 5.71 -32.35 -2.63
C THR A 9 5.06 -31.02 -3.02
N PHE A 10 5.73 -30.25 -3.88
CA PHE A 10 5.09 -29.10 -4.53
C PHE A 10 4.22 -29.60 -5.67
N ILE A 11 2.91 -29.36 -5.59
CA ILE A 11 1.97 -29.71 -6.65
C ILE A 11 1.51 -28.42 -7.30
N ASP A 12 1.85 -28.25 -8.57
CA ASP A 12 1.31 -27.16 -9.36
C ASP A 12 -0.17 -27.42 -9.69
N ARG A 13 -1.01 -26.44 -9.34
CA ARG A 13 -2.46 -26.44 -9.53
C ARG A 13 -2.91 -25.34 -10.48
N ARG A 14 -1.99 -24.67 -11.18
CA ARG A 14 -2.32 -23.64 -12.17
C ARG A 14 -3.11 -24.25 -13.32
N ILE A 15 -4.05 -23.46 -13.85
CA ILE A 15 -4.91 -23.88 -14.97
C ILE A 15 -4.02 -24.22 -16.18
N GLY A 16 -4.29 -25.39 -16.77
CA GLY A 16 -3.60 -25.88 -17.98
C GLY A 16 -2.15 -26.34 -17.78
N GLU A 17 -1.55 -26.28 -16.58
CA GLU A 17 -0.13 -26.63 -16.41
C GLU A 17 0.17 -28.12 -16.69
N LYS A 18 -0.79 -29.01 -16.39
CA LYS A 18 -0.66 -30.46 -16.63
C LYS A 18 -1.23 -30.91 -17.97
N ASP A 19 -1.82 -29.98 -18.72
CA ASP A 19 -2.51 -30.28 -19.98
C ASP A 19 -1.63 -29.87 -21.16
N ASN A 20 -1.10 -30.88 -21.86
CA ASN A 20 -0.25 -30.68 -23.03
C ASN A 20 -1.04 -30.34 -24.30
N GLN A 21 -2.38 -30.37 -24.27
CA GLN A 21 -3.21 -30.02 -25.43
C GLN A 21 -3.49 -28.52 -25.54
N ILE A 22 -3.25 -27.75 -24.48
CA ILE A 22 -3.52 -26.31 -24.42
C ILE A 22 -2.26 -25.53 -24.80
N SER A 23 -2.38 -24.56 -25.72
CA SER A 23 -1.32 -23.62 -26.08
C SER A 23 -0.85 -22.80 -24.86
N SER A 24 0.41 -22.36 -24.85
CA SER A 24 0.91 -21.47 -23.81
C SER A 24 0.09 -20.20 -23.66
N GLU A 25 -0.41 -19.67 -24.77
CA GLU A 25 -1.24 -18.46 -24.80
C GLU A 25 -2.60 -18.72 -24.15
N ASP A 26 -3.27 -19.80 -24.53
CA ASP A 26 -4.56 -20.19 -23.94
C ASP A 26 -4.45 -20.47 -22.43
N ARG A 27 -3.33 -21.04 -21.97
CA ARG A 27 -3.06 -21.19 -20.52
C ARG A 27 -3.04 -19.84 -19.81
N MET A 28 -2.41 -18.83 -20.40
CA MET A 28 -2.33 -17.48 -19.81
C MET A 28 -3.68 -16.78 -19.82
N VAL A 29 -4.43 -16.86 -20.93
CA VAL A 29 -5.77 -16.27 -21.03
C VAL A 29 -6.72 -16.89 -20.02
N ALA A 30 -6.73 -18.22 -19.89
CA ALA A 30 -7.57 -18.92 -18.92
C ALA A 30 -7.23 -18.55 -17.47
N ARG A 31 -5.94 -18.39 -17.15
CA ARG A 31 -5.48 -17.93 -15.82
C ARG A 31 -5.97 -16.50 -15.54
N PHE A 32 -5.77 -15.60 -16.47
CA PHE A 32 -6.18 -14.20 -16.35
C PHE A 32 -7.70 -14.06 -16.17
N ALA A 33 -8.49 -14.76 -16.99
CA ALA A 33 -9.94 -14.75 -16.90
C ALA A 33 -10.43 -15.27 -15.54
N ALA A 34 -9.86 -16.38 -15.05
CA ALA A 34 -10.22 -16.95 -13.75
C ALA A 34 -9.85 -16.03 -12.58
N GLU A 35 -8.71 -15.32 -12.66
CA GLU A 35 -8.30 -14.35 -11.65
C GLU A 35 -9.23 -13.14 -11.61
N ARG A 36 -9.56 -12.56 -12.77
CA ARG A 36 -10.47 -11.42 -12.88
C ARG A 36 -11.88 -11.76 -12.39
N ALA A 37 -12.37 -12.95 -12.74
CA ALA A 37 -13.66 -13.44 -12.26
C ALA A 37 -13.67 -13.62 -10.72
N LYS A 38 -12.58 -14.14 -10.15
CA LYS A 38 -12.44 -14.25 -8.69
C LYS A 38 -12.47 -12.88 -8.03
N GLN A 39 -11.74 -11.89 -8.54
CA GLN A 39 -11.72 -10.53 -7.98
C GLN A 39 -13.12 -9.91 -7.93
N HIS A 40 -13.91 -10.06 -9.00
CA HIS A 40 -15.24 -9.48 -9.07
C HIS A 40 -16.24 -10.11 -8.07
N ASN A 41 -16.06 -11.39 -7.74
CA ASN A 41 -16.89 -12.09 -6.76
C ASN A 41 -16.52 -11.78 -5.30
N LYS A 42 -15.44 -11.03 -5.02
CA LYS A 42 -14.99 -10.73 -3.65
C LYS A 42 -15.59 -9.47 -3.03
N LYS A 43 -16.48 -8.75 -3.71
CA LYS A 43 -17.11 -7.53 -3.16
C LYS A 43 -17.72 -7.74 -1.77
N SER A 44 -18.19 -8.95 -1.46
CA SER A 44 -18.79 -9.29 -0.16
C SER A 44 -17.85 -9.97 0.85
N ILE A 45 -16.59 -10.27 0.50
CA ILE A 45 -15.66 -10.94 1.45
C ILE A 45 -15.22 -9.98 2.55
N TYR A 46 -15.14 -8.71 2.21
CA TYR A 46 -14.78 -7.65 3.14
C TYR A 46 -15.96 -6.72 3.28
N ASN A 47 -16.23 -6.27 4.51
CA ASN A 47 -17.20 -5.21 4.75
C ASN A 47 -16.58 -3.86 4.39
N LEU A 48 -16.30 -3.65 3.10
CA LEU A 48 -15.67 -2.43 2.58
C LEU A 48 -16.64 -1.25 2.49
N ALA A 49 -17.91 -1.47 2.81
CA ALA A 49 -18.96 -0.45 2.72
C ALA A 49 -18.92 0.29 1.38
N ASP A 50 -18.73 -0.46 0.27
CA ASP A 50 -18.58 0.09 -1.10
C ASP A 50 -19.79 0.96 -1.52
N ASP A 51 -20.95 0.77 -0.88
CA ASP A 51 -22.18 1.51 -1.12
C ASP A 51 -22.36 2.73 -0.17
N GLU A 52 -21.49 2.88 0.84
CA GLU A 52 -21.53 4.01 1.77
C GLU A 52 -20.68 5.18 1.25
N ILE A 53 -21.30 6.34 1.10
CA ILE A 53 -20.60 7.56 0.73
C ILE A 53 -19.92 8.13 1.97
N LEU A 54 -18.59 8.09 1.99
CA LEU A 54 -17.81 8.59 3.13
C LEU A 54 -17.81 10.13 3.14
N THR A 55 -18.31 10.71 4.24
CA THR A 55 -18.45 12.16 4.41
C THR A 55 -17.69 12.68 5.62
N HIS A 56 -17.12 13.89 5.51
CA HIS A 56 -16.49 14.62 6.61
C HIS A 56 -16.98 16.07 6.56
N ARG A 57 -17.54 16.58 7.67
CA ARG A 57 -18.11 17.94 7.77
C ARG A 57 -19.14 18.28 6.69
N GLY A 58 -19.93 17.29 6.26
CA GLY A 58 -20.97 17.47 5.25
C GLY A 58 -20.49 17.46 3.79
N GLN A 59 -19.20 17.19 3.54
CA GLN A 59 -18.64 17.01 2.20
C GLN A 59 -18.21 15.55 1.99
N THR A 60 -18.36 15.04 0.76
CA THR A 60 -17.84 13.70 0.43
C THR A 60 -16.31 13.76 0.36
N LEU A 61 -15.61 12.73 0.84
CA LEU A 61 -14.15 12.72 0.77
C LEU A 61 -13.62 12.72 -0.68
N GLU A 62 -14.40 12.21 -1.63
CA GLU A 62 -14.13 12.30 -3.08
C GLU A 62 -14.04 13.76 -3.58
N GLN A 63 -14.76 14.69 -2.93
CA GLN A 63 -14.70 16.11 -3.24
C GLN A 63 -13.52 16.79 -2.57
N ILE A 64 -13.15 16.35 -1.36
CA ILE A 64 -11.99 16.87 -0.63
C ILE A 64 -10.68 16.58 -1.37
N GLU A 65 -10.59 15.46 -2.10
CA GLU A 65 -9.44 15.15 -2.98
C GLU A 65 -9.22 16.18 -4.09
N LYS A 66 -10.24 16.98 -4.45
CA LYS A 66 -10.10 17.97 -5.53
C LYS A 66 -9.27 19.20 -5.13
N PHE A 67 -8.77 19.25 -3.89
CA PHE A 67 -7.95 20.36 -3.37
C PHE A 67 -8.53 21.74 -3.71
N ASP A 68 -9.86 21.86 -3.73
CA ASP A 68 -10.51 23.18 -3.80
C ASP A 68 -10.18 23.89 -2.49
N ASP A 69 -9.18 24.75 -2.54
CA ASP A 69 -8.67 25.49 -1.41
C ASP A 69 -9.74 26.50 -0.94
N PRO A 70 -10.45 26.24 0.17
CA PRO A 70 -11.46 27.15 0.66
C PRO A 70 -10.76 28.21 1.52
N ARG A 71 -9.73 28.86 0.98
CA ARG A 71 -9.17 30.06 1.60
C ARG A 71 -10.25 31.13 1.52
N SER A 72 -10.98 31.27 2.62
CA SER A 72 -11.69 32.49 2.96
C SER A 72 -10.66 33.61 2.93
N SER A 73 -10.83 34.54 2.00
CA SER A 73 -9.97 35.70 1.76
C SER A 73 -10.09 36.76 2.86
N ASP A 74 -10.01 36.36 4.13
CA ASP A 74 -10.06 37.27 5.27
C ASP A 74 -9.35 36.62 6.46
N ASP A 75 -8.05 36.86 6.56
CA ASP A 75 -7.36 37.16 7.82
C ASP A 75 -5.87 37.33 7.51
N GLU A 76 -5.49 38.60 7.43
CA GLU A 76 -4.12 39.11 7.41
C GLU A 76 -3.46 38.82 8.77
N ASP A 77 -2.81 37.66 8.93
CA ASP A 77 -1.84 37.43 10.00
C ASP A 77 -0.66 36.56 9.50
N GLU A 78 0.42 37.26 9.14
CA GLU A 78 1.59 36.82 8.39
C GLU A 78 2.54 35.85 9.14
N GLU A 79 2.19 35.30 10.30
CA GLU A 79 3.16 34.56 11.13
C GLU A 79 2.76 33.16 11.61
N LYS A 80 1.68 32.57 11.06
CA LYS A 80 1.39 31.14 11.29
C LYS A 80 1.01 30.43 10.00
N ARG A 81 2.04 30.04 9.24
CA ARG A 81 1.98 28.98 8.21
C ARG A 81 1.71 27.61 8.87
N PHE A 82 0.60 27.48 9.58
CA PHE A 82 0.27 26.32 10.40
C PHE A 82 -0.40 25.22 9.55
N GLY A 83 0.41 24.60 8.68
CA GLY A 83 0.09 23.33 8.03
C GLY A 83 1.20 22.29 8.19
N GLY A 84 2.37 22.70 8.70
CA GLY A 84 3.49 21.81 8.99
C GLY A 84 3.43 21.35 10.44
N LEU A 85 3.52 20.04 10.65
CA LEU A 85 3.88 19.50 11.96
C LEU A 85 5.29 20.00 12.32
N GLY A 86 5.52 20.35 13.59
CA GLY A 86 6.81 20.86 14.04
C GLY A 86 7.94 19.84 13.82
N ASP A 87 9.14 20.33 13.51
CA ASP A 87 10.30 19.49 13.15
C ASP A 87 10.61 18.43 14.21
N ASP A 88 10.54 18.80 15.50
CA ASP A 88 10.71 17.88 16.63
C ASP A 88 9.66 16.75 16.64
N PHE A 89 8.41 17.09 16.33
CA PHE A 89 7.32 16.10 16.28
C PHE A 89 7.44 15.17 15.06
N VAL A 90 7.82 15.71 13.91
CA VAL A 90 8.02 14.96 12.66
C VAL A 90 9.19 13.99 12.81
N SER A 91 10.31 14.48 13.37
CA SER A 91 11.52 13.68 13.56
C SER A 91 11.36 12.56 14.58
N GLU A 92 10.45 12.71 15.56
CA GLU A 92 10.16 11.66 16.54
C GLU A 92 8.98 10.76 16.15
N GLY A 93 7.93 11.32 15.54
CA GLY A 93 6.66 10.64 15.26
C GLY A 93 6.59 9.89 13.91
N HIS A 94 7.42 10.25 12.93
CA HIS A 94 7.46 9.52 11.66
C HIS A 94 8.33 8.26 11.71
N PHE A 95 8.14 7.37 10.74
CA PHE A 95 8.85 6.10 10.66
C PHE A 95 10.36 6.31 10.59
N GLY A 96 11.09 5.74 11.56
CA GLY A 96 12.54 5.94 11.74
C GLY A 96 12.91 6.95 12.83
N GLY A 97 11.91 7.66 13.38
CA GLY A 97 12.04 8.54 14.54
C GLY A 97 12.00 7.83 15.89
N GLY A 98 12.30 8.58 16.96
CA GLY A 98 12.17 8.10 18.34
C GLY A 98 13.07 6.90 18.67
N VAL A 99 12.49 5.74 18.96
CA VAL A 99 13.23 4.52 19.35
C VAL A 99 14.09 3.92 18.23
N LEU A 100 13.76 4.24 16.97
CA LEU A 100 14.49 3.75 15.79
C LEU A 100 15.64 4.68 15.38
N SER A 101 15.69 5.92 15.90
CA SER A 101 16.78 6.85 15.66
C SER A 101 18.05 6.49 16.46
N LYS A 102 17.86 5.83 17.61
CA LYS A 102 18.93 5.25 18.44
C LYS A 102 19.23 3.81 18.00
N SER A 103 19.62 3.64 16.74
CA SER A 103 20.23 2.38 16.35
C SER A 103 21.68 2.36 16.86
N ASP A 104 21.99 1.52 17.84
CA ASP A 104 23.38 1.10 18.15
C ASP A 104 23.85 0.18 17.00
N SER A 105 23.86 0.73 15.77
CA SER A 105 24.16 0.01 14.54
C SER A 105 25.65 -0.30 14.49
N ARG A 106 26.00 -1.45 15.07
CA ARG A 106 27.06 -2.30 14.52
C ARG A 106 26.65 -2.58 13.07
N ASP A 107 27.55 -2.32 12.12
CA ASP A 107 27.36 -2.34 10.65
C ASP A 107 26.67 -1.11 10.04
N GLY A 108 27.46 -0.06 9.76
CA GLY A 108 27.51 0.67 8.47
C GLY A 108 26.23 1.29 7.88
N ALA A 109 25.08 1.22 8.54
CA ALA A 109 23.82 1.73 8.07
C ALA A 109 23.78 3.25 8.26
N LYS A 110 23.68 3.99 7.14
CA LYS A 110 23.47 5.43 7.14
C LYS A 110 22.11 5.76 7.78
N SER A 111 22.04 6.85 8.54
CA SER A 111 20.77 7.28 9.12
C SER A 111 19.80 7.70 8.01
N HIS A 112 18.49 7.67 8.28
CA HIS A 112 17.47 8.11 7.32
C HIS A 112 17.73 9.56 6.84
N LYS A 113 18.29 10.41 7.72
CA LYS A 113 18.69 11.77 7.39
C LYS A 113 19.84 11.80 6.36
N ASP A 114 20.87 10.98 6.56
CA ASP A 114 22.01 10.89 5.64
C ASP A 114 21.64 10.29 4.27
N LEU A 115 20.54 9.53 4.20
CA LEU A 115 20.00 8.96 2.96
C LEU A 115 19.22 9.99 2.12
N ILE A 116 18.60 10.98 2.77
CA ILE A 116 17.82 12.02 2.08
C ILE A 116 18.75 13.11 1.51
N GLU A 117 19.89 13.37 2.17
CA GLU A 117 20.85 14.41 1.77
C GLU A 117 21.84 13.96 0.68
N GLN A 118 21.71 12.74 0.14
CA GLN A 118 22.64 12.15 -0.83
C GLN A 118 22.27 12.42 -2.30
#